data_AF-A0AAE4JQH0-F1
#
_entry.id   AF-A0AAE4JQH0-F1
#
_cell.length_a   1.000
_cell.length_b   1.000
_cell.length_c   1.000
_cell.angle_alpha   90.00
_cell.angle_beta   90.00
_cell.angle_gamma   90.00
#
_symmetry.space_group_name_H-M   'P 1'
#
loop_
_entity.id
_entity.type
_entity.pdbx_description
1 polymer ?
#
loop_
_entity_poly.entity_id
_entity_poly.type
_entity_poly.pdbx_seq_one_letter_code
_entity_poly.pdbx_strand_id
1 'polypeptide(L)'
;MSKLSALTGAVLLAAGLLPAVVSASVPAAPVCKETVRDPESYDSTDECYYKGSNLVQTYGIYRNTTGEPKNLTEKLTPGTDQSFTGYGDTVSLEYKWQGNNHLTVTQLFNGGQDTIIFKTDGQGTRVITEYSPD
;
A
#
# COMPACT_ATOMS: atom_id res chain seq x y z
N MET A 1 77.10 18.50 17.89
CA MET A 1 76.63 19.90 17.88
C MET A 1 75.25 19.93 17.24
N SER A 2 74.27 20.44 17.97
CA SER A 2 72.87 20.62 17.54
C SER A 2 72.69 21.65 16.43
N LYS A 3 71.63 21.47 15.62
CA LYS A 3 70.59 22.45 15.17
C LYS A 3 69.65 21.69 14.20
N LEU A 4 68.38 21.41 14.55
CA LEU A 4 67.15 22.21 14.30
C LEU A 4 67.00 22.62 12.82
N SER A 5 65.87 22.62 12.12
CA SER A 5 64.46 22.20 12.26
C SER A 5 63.81 22.68 10.95
N ALA A 6 62.89 21.92 10.32
CA ALA A 6 61.79 22.48 9.52
C ALA A 6 60.78 21.39 9.15
N LEU A 7 59.54 21.58 9.62
CA LEU A 7 58.32 20.89 9.19
C LEU A 7 57.82 21.39 7.83
N THR A 8 57.35 20.47 6.99
CA THR A 8 56.22 20.61 6.05
C THR A 8 55.98 19.19 5.50
N GLY A 9 54.87 18.48 5.65
CA GLY A 9 53.47 18.89 5.76
C GLY A 9 52.78 18.67 4.40
N ALA A 10 52.21 17.49 4.16
CA ALA A 10 51.02 17.31 3.31
C ALA A 10 50.51 15.85 3.37
N VAL A 11 49.37 15.71 4.01
CA VAL A 11 48.46 14.56 4.03
C VAL A 11 47.82 14.42 2.65
N LEU A 12 47.72 13.20 2.11
CA LEU A 12 46.74 12.87 1.07
C LEU A 12 45.77 11.84 1.64
N LEU A 13 44.61 12.36 2.05
CA LEU A 13 43.45 11.63 2.54
C LEU A 13 42.81 10.80 1.43
N ALA A 14 42.33 9.63 1.84
CA ALA A 14 41.69 8.60 1.04
C ALA A 14 40.55 9.13 0.15
N ALA A 15 40.49 8.59 -1.07
CA ALA A 15 39.34 8.71 -1.96
C ALA A 15 38.11 8.09 -1.27
N GLY A 16 37.22 8.96 -0.80
CA GLY A 16 35.92 8.58 -0.26
C GLY A 16 35.01 8.09 -1.38
N LEU A 17 34.61 6.83 -1.31
CA LEU A 17 33.41 6.32 -1.97
C LEU A 17 32.21 7.02 -1.34
N LEU A 18 31.57 7.93 -2.08
CA LEU A 18 30.29 8.50 -1.69
C LEU A 18 29.23 7.39 -1.76
N PRO A 19 28.47 7.13 -0.67
CA PRO A 19 27.32 6.24 -0.77
C PRO A 19 26.27 6.91 -1.66
N ALA A 20 25.81 6.19 -2.68
CA ALA A 20 24.70 6.61 -3.51
C ALA A 20 23.48 6.84 -2.61
N VAL A 21 23.07 8.09 -2.49
CA VAL A 21 21.81 8.46 -1.83
C VAL A 21 20.68 7.90 -2.67
N VAL A 22 20.11 6.77 -2.25
CA VAL A 22 18.81 6.31 -2.75
C VAL A 22 17.81 7.31 -2.22
N SER A 23 17.49 8.33 -3.01
CA SER A 23 16.36 9.21 -2.74
C SER A 23 15.10 8.35 -2.76
N ALA A 24 14.64 7.95 -1.58
CA ALA A 24 13.31 7.37 -1.42
C ALA A 24 12.30 8.46 -1.80
N SER A 25 11.84 8.44 -3.05
CA SER A 25 10.78 9.32 -3.52
C SER A 25 9.53 9.02 -2.69
N VAL A 26 8.98 10.04 -2.05
CA VAL A 26 7.65 9.96 -1.41
C VAL A 26 6.68 9.41 -2.46
N PRO A 27 5.94 8.32 -2.17
CA PRO A 27 4.95 7.80 -3.11
C PRO A 27 3.97 8.92 -3.49
N ALA A 28 3.73 9.09 -4.79
CA ALA A 28 2.73 10.04 -5.24
C ALA A 28 1.36 9.69 -4.65
N ALA A 29 0.57 10.70 -4.30
CA ALA A 29 -0.81 10.48 -3.83
C ALA A 29 -1.63 9.71 -4.88
N PRO A 30 -2.56 8.84 -4.47
CA PRO A 30 -3.44 8.15 -5.41
C PRO A 30 -4.31 9.14 -6.17
N VAL A 31 -4.61 8.82 -7.43
CA VAL A 31 -5.56 9.57 -8.26
C VAL A 31 -6.90 8.86 -8.19
N CYS A 32 -7.88 9.51 -7.58
CA CYS A 32 -9.22 8.95 -7.40
C CYS A 32 -10.22 9.57 -8.36
N LYS A 33 -11.16 8.76 -8.83
CA LYS A 33 -12.34 9.21 -9.55
C LYS A 33 -13.36 9.80 -8.56
N GLU A 34 -14.36 10.50 -9.09
CA GLU A 34 -15.53 10.86 -8.31
C GLU A 34 -16.29 9.58 -7.90
N THR A 35 -16.73 9.54 -6.64
CA THR A 35 -17.56 8.46 -6.12
C THR A 35 -18.83 8.32 -6.95
N VAL A 36 -19.07 7.13 -7.49
CA VAL A 36 -20.32 6.78 -8.17
C VAL A 36 -21.30 6.31 -7.12
N ARG A 37 -22.54 6.82 -7.15
CA ARG A 37 -23.62 6.40 -6.25
C ARG A 37 -24.75 5.83 -7.09
N ASP A 38 -25.30 4.72 -6.64
CA ASP A 38 -26.52 4.17 -7.21
C ASP A 38 -27.70 5.12 -6.88
N PRO A 39 -28.54 5.50 -7.86
CA PRO A 39 -29.68 6.39 -7.60
C PRO A 39 -30.87 5.70 -6.92
N GLU A 40 -30.93 4.37 -6.91
CA GLU A 40 -32.02 3.54 -6.41
C GLU A 40 -31.69 2.84 -5.07
N SER A 41 -30.41 2.83 -4.67
CA SER A 41 -29.95 2.24 -3.41
C SER A 41 -28.96 3.15 -2.67
N TYR A 42 -28.45 2.68 -1.53
CA TYR A 42 -27.33 3.32 -0.83
C TYR A 42 -25.96 2.85 -1.33
N ASP A 43 -25.93 2.06 -2.41
CA ASP A 43 -24.69 1.51 -2.94
C ASP A 43 -23.82 2.63 -3.51
N SER A 44 -22.51 2.48 -3.34
CA SER A 44 -21.55 3.41 -3.93
C SER A 44 -20.25 2.73 -4.30
N THR A 45 -19.50 3.35 -5.19
CA THR A 45 -18.22 2.85 -5.67
C THR A 45 -17.18 3.96 -5.69
N ASP A 46 -16.06 3.70 -5.03
CA ASP A 46 -14.84 4.49 -5.12
C ASP A 46 -13.81 3.77 -5.99
N GLU A 47 -13.09 4.53 -6.82
CA GLU A 47 -12.00 4.00 -7.64
C GLU A 47 -10.77 4.91 -7.54
N CYS A 48 -9.64 4.36 -7.10
CA CYS A 48 -8.37 5.06 -7.01
C CYS A 48 -7.26 4.29 -7.74
N TYR A 49 -6.35 5.02 -8.38
CA TYR A 49 -5.16 4.45 -9.01
C TYR A 49 -3.89 4.90 -8.29
N TYR A 50 -3.10 3.92 -7.86
CA TYR A 50 -1.84 4.10 -7.16
C TYR A 50 -0.71 3.81 -8.15
N LYS A 51 -0.12 4.88 -8.70
CA LYS A 51 0.94 4.78 -9.70
C LYS A 51 2.25 4.31 -9.06
N GLY A 52 2.92 3.36 -9.71
CA GLY A 52 4.24 2.87 -9.31
C GLY A 52 4.23 1.88 -8.14
N SER A 53 3.07 1.58 -7.55
CA SER A 53 2.95 0.60 -6.48
C SER A 53 2.41 -0.73 -6.99
N ASN A 54 2.98 -1.81 -6.50
CA ASN A 54 2.42 -3.14 -6.69
C ASN A 54 1.24 -3.38 -5.73
N LEU A 55 0.58 -4.53 -5.88
CA LEU A 55 -0.63 -4.86 -5.12
C LEU A 55 -0.39 -4.88 -3.60
N VAL A 56 0.69 -5.50 -3.13
CA VAL A 56 0.99 -5.61 -1.69
C VAL A 56 1.31 -4.24 -1.08
N GLN A 57 2.10 -3.42 -1.79
CA GLN A 57 2.37 -2.04 -1.38
C GLN A 57 1.08 -1.21 -1.32
N THR A 58 0.25 -1.34 -2.35
CA THR A 58 -1.03 -0.61 -2.43
C THR A 58 -1.99 -1.03 -1.34
N TYR A 59 -2.08 -2.33 -1.05
CA TYR A 59 -2.85 -2.84 0.08
C TYR A 59 -2.39 -2.22 1.40
N GLY A 60 -1.08 -2.17 1.64
CA GLY A 60 -0.53 -1.54 2.84
C GLY A 60 -0.87 -0.05 2.94
N ILE A 61 -0.78 0.69 1.83
CA ILE A 61 -1.18 2.11 1.78
C ILE A 61 -2.68 2.25 2.05
N TYR A 62 -3.51 1.53 1.29
CA TYR A 62 -4.97 1.57 1.40
C TYR A 62 -5.43 1.29 2.83
N ARG A 63 -4.93 0.21 3.45
CA ARG A 63 -5.25 -0.15 4.83
C ARG A 63 -4.96 1.01 5.79
N ASN A 64 -3.83 1.68 5.63
CA ASN A 64 -3.43 2.76 6.53
C ASN A 64 -4.21 4.07 6.30
N THR A 65 -4.89 4.21 5.15
CA THR A 65 -5.62 5.44 4.79
C THR A 65 -7.14 5.29 4.80
N THR A 66 -7.67 4.07 4.85
CA THR A 66 -9.12 3.77 4.77
C THR A 66 -9.95 4.22 5.97
N GLY A 67 -9.33 4.78 7.02
CA GLY A 67 -10.01 5.14 8.29
C GLY A 67 -10.30 3.95 9.20
N GLU A 68 -10.50 2.75 8.65
CA GLU A 68 -10.85 1.52 9.37
C GLU A 68 -9.82 0.38 9.20
N PRO A 69 -8.52 0.60 9.51
CA PRO A 69 -7.46 -0.41 9.32
C PRO A 69 -7.70 -1.70 10.10
N LYS A 70 -8.50 -1.65 11.17
CA LYS A 70 -8.86 -2.80 12.02
C LYS A 70 -9.68 -3.86 11.29
N ASN A 71 -10.39 -3.49 10.21
CA ASN A 71 -11.23 -4.41 9.43
C ASN A 71 -10.43 -5.11 8.32
N LEU A 72 -9.11 -4.91 8.26
CA LEU A 72 -8.19 -5.50 7.28
C LEU A 72 -6.97 -6.11 7.96
N THR A 73 -6.54 -7.28 7.49
CA THR A 73 -5.41 -8.00 8.09
C THR A 73 -4.07 -7.35 7.79
N GLU A 74 -3.16 -7.35 8.76
CA GLU A 74 -1.76 -6.94 8.53
C GLU A 74 -0.96 -8.03 7.80
N LYS A 75 -1.43 -9.28 7.88
CA LYS A 75 -0.71 -10.47 7.41
C LYS A 75 -1.28 -10.96 6.09
N LEU A 76 -1.20 -10.12 5.06
CA LEU A 76 -1.55 -10.51 3.71
C LEU A 76 -0.50 -11.49 3.16
N THR A 77 -0.95 -12.66 2.69
CA THR A 77 -0.08 -13.64 2.03
C THR A 77 -0.36 -13.65 0.53
N PRO A 78 0.53 -13.12 -0.32
CA PRO A 78 0.29 -13.03 -1.76
C PRO A 78 0.02 -14.39 -2.41
N GLY A 79 -1.05 -14.45 -3.21
CA GLY A 79 -1.45 -15.66 -3.94
C GLY A 79 -2.13 -16.74 -3.09
N THR A 80 -2.36 -16.48 -1.80
CA THR A 80 -3.00 -17.44 -0.89
C THR A 80 -4.31 -16.86 -0.37
N ASP A 81 -5.41 -17.56 -0.64
CA ASP A 81 -6.72 -17.22 -0.07
C ASP A 81 -6.68 -17.26 1.47
N GLN A 82 -7.35 -16.30 2.10
CA GLN A 82 -7.45 -16.21 3.56
C GLN A 82 -8.89 -15.90 3.94
N SER A 83 -9.35 -16.43 5.07
CA SER A 83 -10.68 -16.15 5.61
C SER A 83 -10.63 -16.03 7.13
N PHE A 84 -11.35 -15.07 7.67
CA PHE A 84 -11.43 -14.81 9.10
C PHE A 84 -12.90 -14.59 9.49
N THR A 85 -13.27 -15.07 10.68
CA THR A 85 -14.59 -14.82 11.28
C THR A 85 -14.40 -13.90 12.48
N GLY A 86 -15.22 -12.85 12.58
CA GLY A 86 -15.14 -11.89 13.70
C GLY A 86 -13.84 -11.07 13.71
N TYR A 87 -13.32 -10.66 12.54
CA TYR A 87 -12.08 -9.89 12.46
C TYR A 87 -12.35 -8.38 12.50
N GLY A 88 -11.81 -7.68 13.49
CA GLY A 88 -12.17 -6.29 13.72
C GLY A 88 -13.67 -6.18 14.02
N ASP A 89 -14.38 -5.35 13.25
CA ASP A 89 -15.84 -5.19 13.35
C ASP A 89 -16.60 -6.07 12.35
N THR A 90 -15.90 -6.84 11.51
CA THR A 90 -16.53 -7.69 10.49
C THR A 90 -17.17 -8.94 11.11
N VAL A 91 -18.28 -9.38 10.53
CA VAL A 91 -18.85 -10.73 10.72
C VAL A 91 -17.93 -11.75 10.04
N SER A 92 -17.56 -11.49 8.78
CA SER A 92 -16.57 -12.26 8.04
C SER A 92 -15.69 -11.35 7.19
N LEU A 93 -14.46 -11.79 6.99
CA LEU A 93 -13.46 -11.13 6.18
C LEU A 93 -12.77 -12.17 5.31
N GLU A 94 -12.91 -12.03 4.00
CA GLU A 94 -12.40 -12.98 3.01
C GLU A 94 -11.44 -12.30 2.04
N TYR A 95 -10.35 -13.01 1.70
CA TYR A 95 -9.36 -12.63 0.70
C TYR A 95 -9.32 -13.72 -0.36
N LYS A 96 -9.62 -13.35 -1.60
CA LYS A 96 -9.61 -14.23 -2.77
C LYS A 96 -8.61 -13.74 -3.80
N TRP A 97 -7.64 -14.59 -4.13
CA TRP A 97 -6.63 -14.28 -5.12
C TRP A 97 -6.96 -14.90 -6.47
N GLN A 98 -6.70 -14.14 -7.54
CA GLN A 98 -6.67 -14.65 -8.90
C GLN A 98 -5.28 -14.40 -9.45
N GLY A 99 -4.38 -15.38 -9.25
CA GLY A 99 -2.95 -15.18 -9.46
C GLY A 99 -2.38 -14.13 -8.51
N ASN A 100 -1.28 -13.49 -8.90
CA ASN A 100 -0.55 -12.54 -8.05
C ASN A 100 -0.92 -11.06 -8.32
N ASN A 101 -1.80 -10.81 -9.29
CA ASN A 101 -2.12 -9.47 -9.78
C ASN A 101 -3.56 -9.02 -9.51
N HIS A 102 -4.38 -9.89 -8.93
CA HIS A 102 -5.77 -9.59 -8.59
C HIS A 102 -6.12 -10.18 -7.22
N LEU A 103 -6.55 -9.30 -6.31
CA LEU A 103 -7.06 -9.64 -5.00
C LEU A 103 -8.45 -9.02 -4.84
N THR A 104 -9.41 -9.84 -4.42
CA THR A 104 -10.72 -9.39 -3.94
C THR A 104 -10.77 -9.60 -2.43
N VAL A 105 -11.15 -8.56 -1.70
CA VAL A 105 -11.40 -8.60 -0.26
C VAL A 105 -12.88 -8.35 -0.05
N THR A 106 -13.56 -9.25 0.64
CA THR A 106 -14.98 -9.10 0.98
C THR A 106 -15.11 -8.96 2.49
N GLN A 107 -15.76 -7.89 2.92
CA GLN A 107 -16.00 -7.57 4.32
C GLN A 107 -17.51 -7.60 4.55
N LEU A 108 -17.98 -8.57 5.31
CA LEU A 108 -19.38 -8.62 5.73
C LEU A 108 -19.50 -7.98 7.10
N PHE A 109 -20.43 -7.03 7.23
CA PHE A 109 -20.82 -6.42 8.49
C PHE A 109 -22.27 -6.79 8.83
N ASN A 110 -22.74 -6.41 10.01
CA ASN A 110 -24.15 -6.62 10.38
C ASN A 110 -25.13 -5.70 9.61
N GLY A 111 -24.63 -4.69 8.89
CA GLY A 111 -25.44 -3.69 8.19
C GLY A 111 -25.01 -3.50 6.73
N GLY A 112 -24.56 -4.58 6.08
CA GLY A 112 -24.13 -4.56 4.69
C GLY A 112 -22.77 -5.21 4.44
N GLN A 113 -22.30 -5.06 3.20
CA GLN A 113 -21.07 -5.66 2.70
C GLN A 113 -20.23 -4.64 1.91
N ASP A 114 -18.92 -4.67 2.15
CA ASP A 114 -17.95 -3.97 1.31
C ASP A 114 -17.14 -4.98 0.51
N THR A 115 -16.87 -4.66 -0.76
CA THR A 115 -15.97 -5.42 -1.63
C THR A 115 -14.86 -4.53 -2.13
N ILE A 116 -13.61 -4.88 -1.80
CA ILE A 116 -12.41 -4.13 -2.19
C ILE A 116 -11.61 -4.96 -3.19
N ILE A 117 -11.39 -4.41 -4.37
CA ILE A 117 -10.75 -5.10 -5.49
C ILE A 117 -9.45 -4.40 -5.86
N PHE A 118 -8.33 -5.11 -5.72
CA PHE A 118 -7.01 -4.66 -6.11
C PHE A 118 -6.59 -5.32 -7.43
N LYS A 119 -6.29 -4.52 -8.46
CA LYS A 119 -5.80 -5.00 -9.77
C LYS A 119 -4.55 -4.25 -10.19
N THR A 120 -3.44 -4.95 -10.38
CA THR A 120 -2.19 -4.34 -10.88
C THR A 120 -2.00 -4.60 -12.38
N ASP A 121 -1.55 -3.56 -13.09
CA ASP A 121 -1.22 -3.58 -14.52
C ASP A 121 0.31 -3.59 -14.76
N GLY A 122 1.12 -3.73 -13.71
CA GLY A 122 2.58 -3.65 -13.73
C GLY A 122 3.15 -2.24 -13.66
N GLN A 123 2.36 -1.20 -13.93
CA GLN A 123 2.74 0.21 -13.79
C GLN A 123 2.16 0.86 -12.52
N GLY A 124 1.11 0.27 -11.97
CA GLY A 124 0.47 0.67 -10.74
C GLY A 124 -0.58 -0.33 -10.32
N THR A 125 -1.37 0.04 -9.33
CA THR A 125 -2.49 -0.77 -8.83
C THR A 125 -3.74 0.09 -8.74
N ARG A 126 -4.82 -0.43 -9.31
CA ARG A 126 -6.17 0.11 -9.15
C ARG A 126 -6.83 -0.53 -7.96
N VAL A 127 -7.48 0.29 -7.13
CA VAL A 127 -8.36 -0.15 -6.05
C VAL A 127 -9.77 0.31 -6.39
N ILE A 128 -10.71 -0.63 -6.36
CA ILE A 128 -12.14 -0.36 -6.51
C ILE A 128 -12.79 -0.82 -5.22
N THR A 129 -13.50 0.05 -4.52
CA THR A 129 -14.25 -0.31 -3.33
C THR A 129 -15.73 -0.11 -3.59
N GLU A 130 -16.47 -1.20 -3.52
CA GLU A 130 -17.93 -1.24 -3.64
C GLU A 130 -18.51 -1.32 -2.23
N TYR A 131 -19.35 -0.36 -1.87
CA TYR A 131 -20.07 -0.32 -0.60
C TYR A 131 -21.51 -0.70 -0.85
N SER A 132 -22.03 -1.70 -0.12
CA SER A 132 -23.42 -2.13 -0.22
C SER A 132 -24.07 -2.24 1.16
N PRO A 133 -24.58 -1.11 1.70
CA PRO A 133 -25.30 -1.09 2.98
C PRO A 133 -26.67 -1.79 2.88
N ASP A 134 -27.07 -2.49 3.96
CA ASP A 134 -28.39 -3.12 4.10
C ASP A 134 -29.49 -2.12 4.53
#